data_AF-A0A0B6ZJH5-F1
#
_entry.id   AF-A0A0B6ZJH5-F1
#
_cell.length_a   1.000
_cell.length_b   1.000
_cell.length_c   1.000
_cell.angle_alpha   90.00
_cell.angle_beta   90.00
_cell.angle_gamma   90.00
#
_symmetry.space_group_name_H-M   'P 1'
#
loop_
_entity.id
_entity.type
_entity.pdbx_description
1 polymer ?
#
loop_
_entity_poly.entity_id
_entity_poly.type
_entity_poly.pdbx_seq_one_letter_code
_entity_poly.pdbx_strand_id
1 'polypeptide(L)'
;LSPVFDILWIKRNDSEHPDYRNKFPKHPPHLRLHVSDWYMFKTPKAGTSLEKSFYATVMGLFFTQRGRVVVTDRIHGHIFATLLNIPHVLLDNEVKKLSSYHNTWTRGLLNTRLTDNPEEAMKLALELLELYGDEIPPRAPFLNVSEFFEKIDYSVPANNFP
;
A
#
# COMPACT_ATOMS: atom_id res chain seq x y z
N LEU A 1 6.91 13.32 0.82
CA LEU A 1 7.64 12.92 -0.42
C LEU A 1 6.58 12.59 -1.45
N SER A 2 6.65 13.17 -2.64
CA SER A 2 5.70 12.85 -3.71
C SER A 2 5.91 11.41 -4.22
N PRO A 3 4.85 10.71 -4.68
CA PRO A 3 4.99 9.42 -5.31
C PRO A 3 5.99 9.44 -6.47
N VAL A 4 6.87 8.45 -6.52
CA VAL A 4 7.92 8.31 -7.53
C VAL A 4 7.45 7.44 -8.69
N PHE A 5 6.54 6.50 -8.41
CA PHE A 5 6.02 5.51 -9.33
C PHE A 5 4.52 5.73 -9.55
N ASP A 6 4.07 5.50 -10.77
CA ASP A 6 2.64 5.49 -11.08
C ASP A 6 2.01 4.22 -10.51
N ILE A 7 2.70 3.08 -10.67
CA ILE A 7 2.32 1.81 -10.05
C ILE A 7 3.52 1.24 -9.29
N LEU A 8 3.32 0.94 -8.01
CA LEU A 8 4.24 0.15 -7.19
C LEU A 8 3.68 -1.26 -7.01
N TRP A 9 4.31 -2.24 -7.64
CA TRP A 9 3.93 -3.65 -7.54
C TRP A 9 4.82 -4.37 -6.51
N ILE A 10 4.25 -4.62 -5.34
CA ILE A 10 4.89 -5.34 -4.23
C ILE A 10 4.54 -6.82 -4.38
N LYS A 11 5.43 -7.59 -5.01
CA LYS A 11 5.23 -9.03 -5.25
C LYS A 11 6.13 -9.91 -4.41
N ARG A 12 5.66 -11.12 -4.10
CA ARG A 12 6.47 -12.22 -3.58
C ARG A 12 7.37 -12.81 -4.66
N ASN A 13 8.46 -13.40 -4.22
CA ASN A 13 9.35 -14.23 -5.05
C ASN A 13 9.42 -15.71 -4.59
N ASP A 14 8.61 -16.11 -3.60
CA ASP A 14 8.59 -17.48 -3.04
C ASP A 14 7.41 -18.32 -3.56
N SER A 15 7.26 -19.56 -3.07
CA SER A 15 6.24 -20.51 -3.56
C SER A 15 4.78 -20.06 -3.38
N GLU A 16 4.52 -19.03 -2.58
CA GLU A 16 3.18 -18.48 -2.38
C GLU A 16 2.85 -17.34 -3.37
N HIS A 17 3.78 -16.98 -4.28
CA HIS A 17 3.46 -16.03 -5.33
C HIS A 17 2.36 -16.63 -6.24
N PRO A 18 1.43 -15.83 -6.75
CA PRO A 18 0.47 -16.32 -7.74
C PRO A 18 1.13 -16.43 -9.13
N ASP A 19 0.57 -17.23 -10.05
CA ASP A 19 1.29 -17.80 -11.20
C ASP A 19 1.71 -16.79 -12.28
N TYR A 20 2.78 -16.02 -12.02
CA TYR A 20 3.35 -14.99 -12.93
C TYR A 20 4.78 -15.32 -13.33
N ARG A 21 5.25 -16.56 -13.10
CA ARG A 21 6.63 -17.00 -13.35
C ARG A 21 7.05 -16.78 -14.80
N ASN A 22 6.11 -16.94 -15.72
CA ASN A 22 6.41 -17.07 -17.13
C ASN A 22 6.20 -15.75 -17.90
N LYS A 23 5.38 -14.83 -17.37
CA LYS A 23 5.07 -13.57 -18.05
C LYS A 23 4.51 -12.54 -17.08
N PHE A 24 5.15 -11.38 -17.02
CA PHE A 24 4.62 -10.23 -16.33
C PHE A 24 3.56 -9.53 -17.21
N PRO A 25 2.48 -8.96 -16.64
CA PRO A 25 1.44 -8.25 -17.40
C PRO A 25 1.98 -7.15 -18.30
N LYS A 26 1.40 -7.05 -19.50
CA LYS A 26 1.68 -5.92 -20.40
C LYS A 26 1.16 -4.63 -19.77
N HIS A 27 1.89 -3.53 -19.94
CA HIS A 27 1.54 -2.21 -19.45
C HIS A 27 1.99 -1.13 -20.43
N PRO A 28 1.40 0.07 -20.40
CA PRO A 28 1.83 1.18 -21.24
C PRO A 28 3.30 1.54 -20.97
N PRO A 29 4.12 1.83 -22.01
CA PRO A 29 5.57 2.03 -21.85
C PRO A 29 5.94 3.34 -21.15
N HIS A 30 5.02 4.32 -21.09
CA HIS A 30 5.24 5.59 -20.41
C HIS A 30 5.00 5.51 -18.89
N LEU A 31 4.46 4.39 -18.41
CA LEU A 31 4.12 4.20 -17.01
C LEU A 31 5.41 3.97 -16.19
N ARG A 32 5.59 4.75 -15.12
CA ARG A 32 6.65 4.52 -14.14
C ARG A 32 6.25 3.36 -13.22
N LEU A 33 6.43 2.14 -13.71
CA LEU A 33 6.17 0.91 -12.96
C LEU A 33 7.42 0.47 -12.20
N HIS A 34 7.27 0.18 -10.91
CA HIS A 34 8.30 -0.49 -10.12
C HIS A 34 7.79 -1.81 -9.57
N VAL A 35 8.51 -2.90 -9.86
CA VAL A 35 8.18 -4.25 -9.40
C VAL A 35 9.28 -4.72 -8.47
N SER A 36 8.94 -5.06 -7.22
CA SER A 36 9.92 -5.55 -6.26
C SER A 36 9.28 -6.35 -5.15
N ASP A 37 10.12 -7.04 -4.38
CA ASP A 37 9.73 -7.66 -3.12
C ASP A 37 10.20 -6.79 -1.95
N TRP A 38 9.40 -6.71 -0.89
CA TRP A 38 9.66 -5.89 0.29
C TRP A 38 10.97 -6.29 1.01
N TYR A 39 11.42 -7.55 0.83
CA TYR A 39 12.63 -8.08 1.44
C TYR A 39 13.90 -7.41 0.89
N MET A 40 13.80 -6.80 -0.29
CA MET A 40 14.89 -6.06 -0.89
C MET A 40 15.07 -4.66 -0.27
N PHE A 41 14.08 -4.17 0.50
CA PHE A 41 14.16 -2.87 1.13
C PHE A 41 14.93 -2.92 2.45
N LYS A 42 16.16 -2.41 2.43
CA LYS A 42 17.04 -2.40 3.60
C LYS A 42 16.62 -1.34 4.61
N THR A 43 16.47 -1.74 5.85
CA THR A 43 16.30 -0.84 6.98
C THR A 43 17.66 -0.41 7.54
N PRO A 44 17.78 0.78 8.16
CA PRO A 44 18.97 1.16 8.90
C PRO A 44 19.30 0.13 9.99
N LYS A 45 20.58 0.02 10.35
CA LYS A 45 20.98 -0.80 11.50
C LYS A 45 20.36 -0.22 12.77
N ALA A 46 19.72 -1.07 13.56
CA ALA A 46 19.13 -0.74 14.85
C ALA A 46 19.77 -1.59 15.95
N GLY A 47 19.97 -0.99 17.13
CA GLY A 47 20.61 -1.65 18.26
C GLY A 47 19.66 -2.61 18.96
N THR A 48 18.50 -2.11 19.38
CA THR A 48 17.50 -2.86 20.14
C THR A 48 16.45 -3.52 19.26
N SER A 49 15.70 -4.49 19.80
CA SER A 49 14.54 -5.10 19.11
C SER A 49 13.42 -4.09 18.87
N LEU A 50 13.23 -3.15 19.79
CA LEU A 50 12.24 -2.09 19.68
C LEU A 50 12.54 -1.16 18.50
N GLU A 51 13.77 -0.69 18.38
CA GLU A 51 14.21 0.14 17.25
C GLU A 51 14.07 -0.59 15.91
N LYS A 52 14.41 -1.89 15.87
CA LYS A 52 14.24 -2.72 14.67
C LYS A 52 12.78 -2.77 14.23
N SER A 53 11.86 -2.96 15.18
CA SER A 53 10.42 -2.98 14.91
C SER A 53 9.91 -1.65 14.34
N PHE A 54 10.34 -0.54 14.94
CA PHE A 54 9.99 0.80 14.48
C PHE A 54 10.55 1.08 13.09
N TYR A 55 11.83 0.76 12.86
CA TYR A 55 12.46 0.98 11.56
C TYR A 55 11.81 0.13 10.49
N ALA A 56 11.52 -1.14 10.73
CA ALA A 56 10.83 -1.99 9.76
C ALA A 56 9.46 -1.41 9.37
N THR A 57 8.67 -0.96 10.35
CA THR A 57 7.33 -0.40 10.11
C THR A 57 7.39 0.92 9.35
N VAL A 58 8.20 1.88 9.82
CA VAL A 58 8.35 3.20 9.19
C VAL A 58 8.91 3.08 7.78
N MET A 59 9.88 2.19 7.58
CA MET A 59 10.47 1.93 6.27
C MET A 59 9.48 1.24 5.33
N GLY A 60 8.62 0.34 5.85
CA GLY A 60 7.52 -0.25 5.09
C GLY A 60 6.54 0.82 4.58
N LEU A 61 6.11 1.73 5.45
CA LEU A 61 5.27 2.88 5.05
C LEU A 61 5.97 3.76 4.02
N PHE A 62 7.26 4.07 4.24
CA PHE A 62 8.07 4.86 3.30
C PHE A 62 8.27 4.19 1.95
N PHE A 63 8.29 2.86 1.92
CA PHE A 63 8.37 2.11 0.68
C PHE A 63 7.03 2.18 -0.07
N THR A 64 5.92 1.88 0.61
CA THR A 64 4.58 1.85 0.03
C THR A 64 4.15 3.21 -0.52
N GLN A 65 4.45 4.33 0.16
CA GLN A 65 4.06 5.68 -0.29
C GLN A 65 4.69 6.13 -1.62
N ARG A 66 5.64 5.37 -2.18
CA ARG A 66 6.29 5.73 -3.44
C ARG A 66 5.39 5.47 -4.65
N GLY A 67 4.32 4.68 -4.53
CA GLY A 67 3.37 4.42 -5.60
C GLY A 67 2.13 5.30 -5.50
N ARG A 68 1.65 5.83 -6.64
CA ARG A 68 0.31 6.43 -6.74
C ARG A 68 -0.78 5.36 -6.60
N VAL A 69 -0.54 4.20 -7.20
CA VAL A 69 -1.33 2.98 -7.01
C VAL A 69 -0.41 1.85 -6.56
N VAL A 70 -0.87 1.00 -5.65
CA VAL A 70 -0.13 -0.18 -5.19
C VAL A 70 -0.81 -1.46 -5.70
N VAL A 71 -0.04 -2.41 -6.23
CA VAL A 71 -0.51 -3.78 -6.48
C VAL A 71 0.25 -4.70 -5.55
N THR A 72 -0.44 -5.59 -4.84
CA THR A 72 0.25 -6.45 -3.88
C THR A 72 -0.41 -7.80 -3.63
N ASP A 73 0.46 -8.81 -3.49
CA ASP A 73 0.14 -10.16 -2.99
C ASP A 73 0.59 -10.34 -1.51
N ARG A 74 0.93 -9.24 -0.82
CA ARG A 74 1.37 -9.21 0.58
C ARG A 74 0.28 -8.58 1.45
N ILE A 75 -0.09 -9.26 2.55
CA ILE A 75 -1.02 -8.69 3.55
C ILE A 75 -0.52 -7.35 4.10
N HIS A 76 0.78 -7.22 4.39
CA HIS A 76 1.33 -5.95 4.87
C HIS A 76 1.30 -4.84 3.81
N GLY A 77 1.39 -5.19 2.52
CA GLY A 77 1.18 -4.24 1.43
C GLY A 77 -0.24 -3.66 1.48
N HIS A 78 -1.25 -4.52 1.68
CA HIS A 78 -2.64 -4.10 1.87
C HIS A 78 -2.81 -3.20 3.09
N ILE A 79 -2.27 -3.61 4.25
CA ILE A 79 -2.39 -2.84 5.50
C ILE A 79 -1.74 -1.46 5.35
N PHE A 80 -0.51 -1.38 4.84
CA PHE A 80 0.17 -0.10 4.67
C PHE A 80 -0.52 0.80 3.64
N ALA A 81 -0.95 0.25 2.50
CA ALA A 81 -1.70 1.04 1.52
C ALA A 81 -3.02 1.56 2.09
N THR A 82 -3.72 0.74 2.90
CA THR A 82 -4.94 1.15 3.62
C THR A 82 -4.66 2.29 4.60
N LEU A 83 -3.62 2.19 5.43
CA LEU A 83 -3.25 3.22 6.40
C LEU A 83 -2.84 4.53 5.73
N LEU A 84 -2.20 4.46 4.57
CA LEU A 84 -1.80 5.62 3.76
C LEU A 84 -2.92 6.12 2.84
N ASN A 85 -4.08 5.44 2.83
CA ASN A 85 -5.20 5.66 1.91
C ASN A 85 -4.82 5.62 0.42
N ILE A 86 -3.75 4.91 0.06
CA ILE A 86 -3.28 4.76 -1.32
C ILE A 86 -4.21 3.77 -2.04
N PRO A 87 -4.76 4.12 -3.23
CA PRO A 87 -5.51 3.17 -4.05
C PRO A 87 -4.69 1.92 -4.33
N HIS A 88 -5.29 0.74 -4.17
CA HIS A 88 -4.52 -0.48 -4.33
C HIS A 88 -5.33 -1.69 -4.80
N VAL A 89 -4.64 -2.59 -5.51
CA VAL A 89 -5.17 -3.86 -5.98
C VAL A 89 -4.55 -4.99 -5.16
N LEU A 90 -5.40 -5.82 -4.59
CA LEU A 90 -5.04 -7.05 -3.93
C LEU A 90 -5.03 -8.18 -4.95
N LEU A 91 -3.89 -8.85 -4.99
CA LEU A 91 -3.64 -9.93 -5.91
C LEU A 91 -3.55 -11.24 -5.12
N ASP A 92 -4.68 -11.93 -5.07
CA ASP A 92 -4.86 -13.09 -4.21
C ASP A 92 -4.24 -14.36 -4.81
N ASN A 93 -4.01 -15.34 -3.96
CA ASN A 93 -3.49 -16.65 -4.35
C ASN A 93 -4.44 -17.78 -3.91
N GLU A 94 -4.03 -19.03 -4.13
CA GLU A 94 -4.82 -20.22 -3.77
C GLU A 94 -5.11 -20.31 -2.26
N VAL A 95 -4.28 -19.70 -1.42
CA VAL A 95 -4.44 -19.69 0.04
C VAL A 95 -5.51 -18.67 0.49
N LYS A 96 -5.93 -17.76 -0.40
CA LYS A 96 -7.00 -16.78 -0.18
C LYS A 96 -6.82 -15.90 1.06
N LYS A 97 -5.56 -15.64 1.44
CA LYS A 97 -5.22 -14.86 2.64
C LYS A 97 -5.67 -13.40 2.52
N LEU A 98 -5.51 -12.82 1.33
CA LEU A 98 -5.82 -11.42 1.07
C LEU A 98 -7.32 -11.19 1.03
N SER A 99 -8.06 -12.00 0.28
CA SER A 99 -9.51 -11.92 0.23
C SER A 99 -10.14 -12.16 1.61
N SER A 100 -9.64 -13.13 2.37
CA SER A 100 -10.13 -13.38 3.74
C SER A 100 -9.96 -12.15 4.63
N TYR A 101 -8.75 -11.58 4.69
CA TYR A 101 -8.50 -10.38 5.49
C TYR A 101 -9.35 -9.19 5.03
N HIS A 102 -9.41 -8.96 3.71
CA HIS A 102 -10.17 -7.88 3.13
C HIS A 102 -11.67 -7.99 3.44
N ASN A 103 -12.24 -9.17 3.22
CA ASN A 103 -13.67 -9.40 3.45
C ASN A 103 -14.07 -9.25 4.91
N THR A 104 -13.18 -9.59 5.85
CA THR A 104 -13.43 -9.44 7.29
C THR A 104 -13.31 -8.00 7.76
N TRP A 105 -12.27 -7.27 7.34
CA TRP A 105 -11.90 -6.00 7.98
C TRP A 105 -12.01 -4.76 7.11
N THR A 106 -11.85 -4.88 5.79
CA THR A 106 -11.66 -3.73 4.89
C THR A 106 -12.57 -3.76 3.66
N ARG A 107 -13.62 -4.59 3.67
CA ARG A 107 -14.57 -4.76 2.55
C ARG A 107 -15.24 -3.46 2.13
N GLY A 108 -15.39 -2.50 3.04
CA GLY A 108 -15.99 -1.19 2.77
C GLY A 108 -15.08 -0.20 2.03
N LEU A 109 -13.80 -0.52 1.80
CA LEU A 109 -12.86 0.38 1.14
C LEU A 109 -13.14 0.49 -0.36
N LEU A 110 -13.52 1.69 -0.81
CA LEU A 110 -13.86 1.96 -2.22
C LEU A 110 -12.63 2.10 -3.14
N ASN A 111 -11.45 2.29 -2.57
CA ASN A 111 -10.17 2.42 -3.27
C ASN A 111 -9.36 1.12 -3.30
N THR A 112 -9.95 0.02 -2.84
CA THR A 112 -9.36 -1.32 -2.94
C THR A 112 -10.04 -2.12 -4.06
N ARG A 113 -9.27 -2.87 -4.83
CA ARG A 113 -9.77 -3.89 -5.77
C ARG A 113 -9.16 -5.25 -5.42
N LEU A 114 -9.83 -6.33 -5.79
CA LEU A 114 -9.39 -7.70 -5.50
C LEU A 114 -9.51 -8.54 -6.78
N THR A 115 -8.46 -9.29 -7.10
CA THR A 115 -8.43 -10.25 -8.20
C THR A 115 -7.40 -11.34 -7.88
N ASP A 116 -7.48 -12.49 -8.53
CA ASP A 116 -6.43 -13.53 -8.53
C ASP A 116 -5.70 -13.63 -9.88
N ASN A 117 -6.09 -12.79 -10.85
CA ASN A 117 -5.47 -12.71 -12.16
C ASN A 117 -4.55 -11.46 -12.27
N PRO A 118 -3.30 -11.62 -12.71
CA PRO A 118 -2.32 -10.53 -12.77
C PRO A 118 -2.56 -9.56 -13.94
N GLU A 119 -3.04 -10.03 -15.08
CA GLU A 119 -3.45 -9.15 -16.18
C GLU A 119 -4.61 -8.25 -15.76
N GLU A 120 -5.60 -8.82 -15.09
CA GLU A 120 -6.70 -8.06 -14.51
C GLU A 120 -6.21 -7.12 -13.41
N ALA A 121 -5.23 -7.52 -12.60
CA ALA A 121 -4.65 -6.62 -11.60
C ALA A 121 -3.98 -5.39 -12.22
N MET A 122 -3.27 -5.57 -13.34
CA MET A 122 -2.71 -4.44 -14.08
C MET A 122 -3.80 -3.53 -14.62
N LYS A 123 -4.87 -4.09 -15.20
CA LYS A 123 -6.01 -3.32 -15.68
C LYS A 123 -6.69 -2.51 -14.57
N LEU A 124 -7.00 -3.16 -13.44
CA LEU A 124 -7.59 -2.51 -12.26
C LEU A 124 -6.67 -1.41 -11.70
N ALA A 125 -5.36 -1.62 -11.73
CA ALA A 125 -4.41 -0.62 -11.25
C ALA A 125 -4.36 0.60 -12.16
N LEU A 126 -4.47 0.41 -13.49
CA LEU A 126 -4.61 1.52 -14.45
C LEU A 126 -5.93 2.27 -14.26
N GLU A 127 -7.03 1.56 -14.02
CA GLU A 127 -8.33 2.17 -13.71
C GLU A 127 -8.25 3.03 -12.43
N LEU A 128 -7.60 2.54 -11.38
CA LEU A 128 -7.39 3.32 -10.15
C LEU A 128 -6.49 4.54 -10.40
N LEU A 129 -5.48 4.41 -11.24
CA LEU A 129 -4.57 5.50 -11.58
C LEU A 129 -5.29 6.61 -12.37
N GLU A 130 -6.17 6.23 -13.29
CA GLU A 130 -7.03 7.16 -14.04
C GLU A 130 -8.06 7.83 -13.13
N LEU A 131 -8.70 7.06 -12.24
CA LEU A 131 -9.72 7.56 -11.34
C LEU A 131 -9.19 8.57 -10.32
N TYR A 132 -8.01 8.31 -9.76
CA TYR A 132 -7.47 9.10 -8.65
C TYR A 132 -6.38 10.07 -9.08
N GLY A 133 -5.67 9.83 -10.18
CA GLY A 133 -4.66 10.76 -10.65
C GLY A 133 -3.61 11.04 -9.57
N ASP A 134 -3.42 12.32 -9.24
CA ASP A 134 -2.56 12.80 -8.15
C ASP A 134 -3.35 13.09 -6.85
N GLU A 135 -4.65 12.82 -6.85
CA GLU A 135 -5.52 12.97 -5.70
C GLU A 135 -5.63 11.65 -4.95
N ILE A 136 -5.69 11.74 -3.62
CA ILE A 136 -6.01 10.57 -2.79
C ILE A 136 -7.54 10.42 -2.79
N PRO A 137 -8.08 9.17 -2.84
CA PRO A 137 -9.50 8.92 -2.71
C PRO A 137 -10.11 9.75 -1.59
N PRO A 138 -11.15 10.56 -1.87
CA PRO A 138 -11.82 11.28 -0.82
C PRO A 138 -12.49 10.23 0.07
N ARG A 139 -11.97 9.97 1.27
CA ARG A 139 -12.75 9.58 2.48
C ARG A 139 -11.89 9.12 3.65
N ALA A 140 -12.01 9.86 4.75
CA ALA A 140 -12.81 9.51 5.93
C ALA A 140 -12.87 10.77 6.84
N PRO A 141 -13.91 10.98 7.67
CA PRO A 141 -14.03 12.21 8.48
C PRO A 141 -12.86 12.47 9.43
N PHE A 142 -11.95 11.51 9.64
CA PHE A 142 -10.74 11.66 10.45
C PHE A 142 -9.50 12.16 9.67
N LEU A 143 -9.51 12.13 8.33
CA LEU A 143 -8.46 12.76 7.50
C LEU A 143 -8.80 14.22 7.15
N ASN A 144 -10.08 14.60 7.26
CA ASN A 144 -10.39 15.99 7.63
C ASN A 144 -9.88 16.13 9.06
N VAL A 145 -8.66 16.63 9.21
CA VAL A 145 -8.20 17.10 10.52
C VAL A 145 -9.26 18.09 10.95
N SER A 146 -10.07 17.75 11.96
CA SER A 146 -11.04 18.72 12.44
C SER A 146 -10.23 19.95 12.87
N GLU A 147 -10.77 21.15 12.74
CA GLU A 147 -10.06 22.37 13.15
C GLU A 147 -9.53 22.28 14.60
N PHE A 148 -10.12 21.39 15.41
CA PHE A 148 -9.63 21.04 16.73
C PHE A 148 -8.25 20.35 16.69
N PHE A 149 -8.08 19.32 15.85
CA PHE A 149 -6.82 18.58 15.71
C PHE A 149 -5.71 19.39 15.00
N GLU A 150 -6.04 20.45 14.25
CA GLU A 150 -5.05 21.39 13.68
C GLU A 150 -4.43 22.30 14.75
N LYS A 151 -5.19 22.57 15.82
CA LYS A 151 -4.77 23.43 16.94
C LYS A 151 -3.97 22.68 17.99
N ILE A 152 -3.88 21.35 17.87
CA ILE A 152 -3.12 20.51 18.78
C ILE A 152 -1.63 20.51 18.38
N ASP A 153 -0.78 20.93 19.32
CA ASP A 153 0.65 20.70 19.22
C ASP A 153 0.98 19.26 19.66
N TYR A 154 1.16 18.36 18.70
CA TYR A 154 1.50 16.96 18.96
C TYR A 154 2.93 16.75 19.48
N SER A 155 3.75 17.80 19.56
CA SER A 155 5.08 17.72 20.16
C SER A 155 5.04 17.72 21.70
N VAL A 156 3.91 18.07 22.31
CA VAL A 156 3.70 18.03 23.76
C VAL A 156 2.84 16.84 24.21
N PRO A 157 3.11 16.27 25.40
CA PRO A 157 2.34 15.14 25.92
C PRO A 157 0.86 15.47 26.11
N ALA A 158 0.01 14.46 25.90
CA ALA A 158 -1.45 14.61 25.84
C ALA A 158 -2.13 15.21 27.07
N ASN A 159 -1.45 15.24 28.21
CA ASN A 159 -1.94 15.87 29.44
C ASN A 159 -2.05 17.41 29.35
N ASN A 160 -1.54 18.02 28.26
CA ASN A 160 -1.51 19.46 28.04
C ASN A 160 -2.35 19.90 26.83
N PHE A 161 -3.21 19.05 26.27
CA PHE A 161 -4.17 19.53 25.27
C PHE A 161 -5.23 20.43 25.94
N PRO A 162 -5.65 21.54 25.29
CA PRO A 162 -6.63 22.48 25.83
C PRO A 162 -8.03 21.86 25.99
#